data_AF-A0A9W9B1G2-F1
#
_entry.id   AF-A0A9W9B1G2-F1
#
_cell.length_a   1.000
_cell.length_b   1.000
_cell.length_c   1.000
_cell.angle_alpha   90.00
_cell.angle_beta   90.00
_cell.angle_gamma   90.00
#
_symmetry.space_group_name_H-M   'P 1'
#
loop_
_entity.id
_entity.type
_entity.pdbx_description
1 polymer ?
#
loop_
_entity_poly.entity_id
_entity_poly.type
_entity_poly.pdbx_seq_one_letter_code
_entity_poly.pdbx_strand_id
1 'polypeptide(L)'
;MLDSESNPNFNFPKYLDIQPSTFSVAKDSSTLSSIYGHESQKQAIETYGIAGRVWEAAYILNIYLNPPSNLIFNPAFSYEEKRKSIRIIELGSGSGMVGINVALSLKLQLGDRLVLTDLSEVCPLLEGNLEAGCKDPNLRDLIYVRPLAWGNSEHANRIRSELVADQRSHCPPLTHILCSDLVYFPELLAPLLRTLIDLTSRPFASPQLEVLISYKIRSLPKETPFWAAFGLWFTYEPVLVREHLPDSSLSSWRRFGSAFEGPMFIFIARRRPESLEWIIPSEDNDLLAGFGAYGTMHPKVDDTFENILFMSLGDTTE
;
A
#
# COMPACT_ATOMS: atom_id res chain seq x y z
N MET A 1 -25.36 -0.04 31.68
CA MET A 1 -23.98 0.29 31.25
C MET A 1 -23.44 -0.97 30.65
N LEU A 2 -23.51 -1.09 29.33
CA LEU A 2 -22.91 -2.20 28.59
C LEU A 2 -21.46 -1.80 28.37
N ASP A 3 -20.55 -2.63 28.84
CA ASP A 3 -19.13 -2.51 28.56
C ASP A 3 -18.95 -2.46 27.04
N SER A 4 -18.51 -1.31 26.55
CA SER A 4 -17.99 -1.18 25.20
C SER A 4 -16.75 -2.06 25.14
N GLU A 5 -16.83 -3.19 24.43
CA GLU A 5 -15.67 -3.96 24.03
C GLU A 5 -14.66 -2.99 23.42
N SER A 6 -13.60 -2.71 24.18
CA SER A 6 -12.53 -1.84 23.74
C SER A 6 -11.89 -2.50 22.53
N ASN A 7 -12.11 -1.92 21.35
CA ASN A 7 -11.41 -2.31 20.14
C ASN A 7 -9.91 -2.36 20.50
N PRO A 8 -9.22 -3.51 20.34
CA PRO A 8 -7.81 -3.60 20.72
C PRO A 8 -7.05 -2.51 19.98
N ASN A 9 -6.38 -1.63 20.73
CA ASN A 9 -5.66 -0.51 20.15
C ASN A 9 -4.39 -1.05 19.44
N PHE A 10 -4.56 -1.48 18.19
CA PHE A 10 -3.50 -2.05 17.36
C PHE A 10 -2.36 -1.06 17.10
N ASN A 11 -2.59 0.24 17.28
CA ASN A 11 -1.56 1.25 17.13
C ASN A 11 -0.48 1.15 18.23
N PHE A 12 -0.81 0.58 19.39
CA PHE A 12 0.11 0.44 20.53
C PHE A 12 0.30 -1.04 20.90
N PRO A 13 0.95 -1.84 20.04
CA PRO A 13 1.20 -3.24 20.31
C PRO A 13 2.05 -3.40 21.58
N LYS A 14 1.64 -4.31 22.45
CA LYS A 14 2.38 -4.61 23.67
C LYS A 14 3.78 -5.15 23.31
N TYR A 15 4.79 -4.70 24.04
CA TYR A 15 6.18 -5.18 23.91
C TYR A 15 6.90 -4.81 22.59
N LEU A 16 6.39 -3.84 21.83
CA LEU A 16 7.11 -3.27 20.70
C LEU A 16 7.74 -1.93 21.12
N ASP A 17 9.07 -1.85 21.08
CA ASP A 17 9.80 -0.59 21.26
C ASP A 17 9.98 0.08 19.89
N ILE A 18 9.11 1.05 19.60
CA ILE A 18 9.04 1.70 18.29
C ILE A 18 9.93 2.94 18.32
N GLN A 19 10.93 2.96 17.44
CA GLN A 19 11.83 4.10 17.27
C GLN A 19 11.65 4.75 15.90
N PRO A 20 11.88 6.06 15.76
CA PRO A 20 11.88 6.74 14.47
C PRO A 20 12.75 6.02 13.44
N SER A 21 12.36 6.07 12.17
CA SER A 21 13.19 5.48 11.12
C SER A 21 14.51 6.23 10.96
N THR A 22 15.61 5.49 10.89
CA THR A 22 16.94 5.98 10.52
C THR A 22 17.22 5.82 9.02
N PHE A 23 16.25 5.30 8.27
CA PHE A 23 16.41 4.98 6.87
C PHE A 23 16.52 6.27 6.04
N SER A 24 17.71 6.51 5.49
CA SER A 24 18.00 7.67 4.64
C SER A 24 18.04 7.24 3.19
N VAL A 25 16.97 7.49 2.44
CA VAL A 25 16.98 7.38 0.98
C VAL A 25 16.87 8.77 0.38
N ALA A 26 18.01 9.29 -0.07
CA ALA A 26 18.18 10.50 -0.87
C ALA A 26 17.75 11.85 -0.22
N LYS A 27 18.54 12.89 -0.51
CA LYS A 27 18.60 14.19 0.17
C LYS A 27 17.70 15.29 -0.43
N ASP A 28 16.75 14.98 -1.31
CA ASP A 28 16.28 16.00 -2.27
C ASP A 28 14.84 16.54 -2.09
N SER A 29 14.28 16.52 -0.88
CA SER A 29 13.15 17.42 -0.59
C SER A 29 13.23 17.99 0.82
N SER A 30 13.66 19.25 0.92
CA SER A 30 13.85 19.98 2.18
C SER A 30 12.56 20.14 3.01
N THR A 31 11.39 20.06 2.37
CA THR A 31 10.09 20.25 3.05
C THR A 31 9.53 18.93 3.60
N LEU A 32 9.64 17.83 2.85
CA LEU A 32 9.19 16.52 3.34
C LEU A 32 10.19 15.91 4.34
N SER A 33 11.47 16.27 4.21
CA SER A 33 12.52 15.94 5.17
C SER A 33 12.24 16.42 6.59
N SER A 34 11.53 17.55 6.79
CA SER A 34 11.24 18.07 8.13
C SER A 34 10.02 17.39 8.77
N ILE A 35 8.98 17.10 7.99
CA ILE A 35 7.73 16.46 8.46
C ILE A 35 7.98 15.00 8.82
N TYR A 36 8.78 14.30 8.04
CA TYR A 36 9.13 12.90 8.28
C TYR A 36 10.51 12.74 8.93
N GLY A 37 11.04 13.82 9.51
CA GLY A 37 12.30 13.81 10.25
C GLY A 37 12.20 13.04 11.56
N HIS A 38 13.36 12.77 12.17
CA HIS A 38 13.47 11.97 13.40
C HIS A 38 12.57 12.47 14.53
N GLU A 39 12.64 13.77 14.86
CA GLU A 39 11.86 14.36 15.96
C GLU A 39 10.35 14.36 15.69
N SER A 40 9.95 14.64 14.45
CA SER A 40 8.54 14.62 14.05
C SER A 40 7.96 13.21 14.15
N GLN A 41 8.71 12.20 13.69
CA GLN A 41 8.32 10.80 13.87
C GLN A 41 8.27 10.41 15.35
N LYS A 42 9.22 10.86 16.18
CA LYS A 42 9.22 10.58 17.62
C LYS A 42 7.93 11.07 18.29
N GLN A 43 7.55 12.33 18.05
CA GLN A 43 6.32 12.90 18.59
C GLN A 43 5.07 12.17 18.06
N ALA A 44 5.07 11.81 16.77
CA ALA A 44 3.98 11.06 16.17
C ALA A 44 3.87 9.64 16.77
N ILE A 45 4.98 8.96 17.03
CA ILE A 45 5.00 7.63 17.68
C ILE A 45 4.44 7.71 19.10
N GLU A 46 4.80 8.73 19.87
CA GLU A 46 4.28 8.93 21.22
C GLU A 46 2.73 9.07 21.24
N THR A 47 2.15 9.66 20.20
CA THR A 47 0.71 9.96 20.12
C THR A 47 -0.09 8.90 19.37
N TYR A 48 0.48 8.31 18.32
CA TYR A 48 -0.20 7.44 17.36
C TYR A 48 0.46 6.05 17.21
N GLY A 49 1.49 5.74 18.00
CA GLY A 49 2.14 4.44 18.02
C GLY A 49 2.76 4.06 16.66
N ILE A 50 2.50 2.84 16.17
CA ILE A 50 3.06 2.35 14.89
C ILE A 50 2.67 3.20 13.68
N ALA A 51 1.52 3.88 13.72
CA ALA A 51 1.05 4.75 12.65
C ALA A 51 1.86 6.05 12.55
N GLY A 52 2.48 6.48 13.66
CA GLY A 52 3.36 7.64 13.70
C GLY A 52 4.74 7.40 13.09
N ARG A 53 5.14 6.14 12.92
CA ARG A 53 6.44 5.76 12.36
C ARG A 53 6.34 5.65 10.84
N VAL A 54 7.36 6.16 10.15
CA VAL A 54 7.56 5.85 8.73
C VAL A 54 8.32 4.53 8.60
N TRP A 55 7.76 3.56 7.88
CA TRP A 55 8.38 2.23 7.71
C TRP A 55 9.28 2.12 6.48
N GLU A 56 10.30 1.24 6.52
CA GLU A 56 11.34 1.17 5.47
C GLU A 56 10.73 0.89 4.08
N ALA A 57 9.69 0.05 4.02
CA ALA A 57 8.98 -0.27 2.79
C ALA A 57 8.28 0.95 2.16
N ALA A 58 7.94 1.98 2.94
CA ALA A 58 7.36 3.22 2.44
C ALA A 58 8.37 4.03 1.62
N TYR A 59 9.64 4.03 2.04
CA TYR A 59 10.70 4.76 1.33
C TYR A 59 10.99 4.12 -0.04
N ILE A 60 11.10 2.79 -0.11
CA ILE A 60 11.33 2.14 -1.41
C ILE A 60 10.14 2.30 -2.35
N LEU A 61 8.90 2.33 -1.82
CA LEU A 61 7.71 2.61 -2.63
C LEU A 61 7.77 4.00 -3.25
N ASN A 62 8.21 5.00 -2.49
CA ASN A 62 8.44 6.35 -3.03
C ASN A 62 9.52 6.40 -4.11
N ILE A 63 10.61 5.65 -3.97
CA ILE A 63 11.64 5.55 -5.03
C ILE A 63 11.02 4.95 -6.30
N TYR A 64 10.19 3.91 -6.16
CA TYR A 64 9.57 3.27 -7.31
C TYR A 64 8.56 4.18 -8.01
N LEU A 65 7.75 4.91 -7.24
CA LEU A 65 6.73 5.83 -7.75
C LEU A 65 7.32 7.13 -8.33
N ASN A 66 8.51 7.52 -7.88
CA ASN A 66 9.25 8.68 -8.38
C ASN A 66 10.72 8.31 -8.60
N PRO A 67 11.02 7.55 -9.67
CA PRO A 67 12.33 6.99 -9.91
C PRO A 67 13.39 8.08 -10.18
N PRO A 68 14.56 8.04 -9.53
CA PRO A 68 15.74 8.78 -9.98
C PRO A 68 16.05 8.45 -11.44
N SER A 69 16.56 9.41 -12.20
CA SER A 69 16.78 9.27 -13.66
C SER A 69 17.74 8.14 -14.04
N ASN A 70 18.61 7.70 -13.12
CA ASN A 70 19.52 6.59 -13.34
C ASN A 70 18.88 5.21 -13.11
N LEU A 71 17.69 5.12 -12.50
CA LEU A 71 17.01 3.85 -12.23
C LEU A 71 15.94 3.56 -13.28
N ILE A 72 15.93 2.32 -13.78
CA ILE A 72 14.86 1.80 -14.63
C ILE A 72 14.19 0.66 -13.88
N PHE A 73 12.86 0.69 -13.82
CA PHE A 73 12.06 -0.34 -13.19
C PHE A 73 11.29 -1.21 -14.19
N ASN A 74 11.07 -2.47 -13.84
CA ASN A 74 10.20 -3.39 -14.58
C ASN A 74 9.34 -4.21 -13.62
N PRO A 75 8.00 -4.13 -13.67
CA PRO A 75 7.25 -3.18 -14.51
C PRO A 75 7.51 -1.74 -14.09
N ALA A 76 7.52 -0.82 -15.05
CA ALA A 76 7.58 0.62 -14.76
C ALA A 76 6.23 1.09 -14.20
N PHE A 77 6.25 2.04 -13.27
CA PHE A 77 5.03 2.70 -12.81
C PHE A 77 4.48 3.56 -13.95
N SER A 78 3.39 3.12 -14.58
CA SER A 78 2.85 3.77 -15.78
C SER A 78 1.82 4.82 -15.39
N TYR A 79 2.26 6.08 -15.30
CA TYR A 79 1.39 7.26 -15.14
C TYR A 79 1.24 8.06 -16.44
N GLU A 80 2.30 8.14 -17.25
CA GLU A 80 2.41 9.17 -18.31
C GLU A 80 1.82 8.77 -19.68
N GLU A 81 1.82 7.48 -20.03
CA GLU A 81 1.47 7.04 -21.40
C GLU A 81 -0.02 7.13 -21.73
N LYS A 82 -0.88 7.29 -20.72
CA LYS A 82 -2.34 7.34 -20.88
C LYS A 82 -2.85 8.46 -19.98
N ARG A 83 -2.97 9.70 -20.49
CA ARG A 83 -3.61 10.85 -19.83
C ARG A 83 -5.10 10.61 -19.49
N LYS A 84 -5.37 9.60 -18.68
CA LYS A 84 -6.65 9.30 -18.04
C LYS A 84 -6.48 9.72 -16.59
N SER A 85 -7.51 10.35 -16.04
CA SER A 85 -7.49 10.76 -14.63
C SER A 85 -7.18 9.58 -13.72
N ILE A 86 -6.31 9.82 -12.75
CA ILE A 86 -5.80 8.83 -11.82
C ILE A 86 -6.56 8.96 -10.51
N ARG A 87 -7.06 7.84 -10.01
CA ARG A 87 -7.78 7.78 -8.73
C ARG A 87 -7.12 6.74 -7.86
N ILE A 88 -6.46 7.23 -6.82
CA ILE A 88 -5.63 6.45 -5.92
C ILE A 88 -6.33 6.39 -4.57
N ILE A 89 -6.31 5.21 -3.96
CA ILE A 89 -6.56 5.05 -2.53
C ILE A 89 -5.32 4.44 -1.89
N GLU A 90 -4.84 5.04 -0.81
CA GLU A 90 -3.80 4.46 0.02
C GLU A 90 -4.45 3.86 1.27
N LEU A 91 -4.16 2.58 1.54
CA LEU A 91 -4.60 1.86 2.73
C LEU A 91 -3.54 1.97 3.82
N GLY A 92 -3.96 2.23 5.06
CA GLY A 92 -3.04 2.31 6.20
C GLY A 92 -1.93 3.33 5.97
N SER A 93 -2.31 4.55 5.59
CA SER A 93 -1.38 5.63 5.22
C SER A 93 -0.43 6.00 6.37
N GLY A 94 -0.78 5.72 7.63
CA GLY A 94 0.00 6.08 8.81
C GLY A 94 0.26 7.59 8.87
N SER A 95 1.50 8.00 8.64
CA SER A 95 1.88 9.41 8.57
C SER A 95 1.56 10.08 7.22
N GLY A 96 1.20 9.32 6.19
CA GLY A 96 0.82 9.84 4.87
C GLY A 96 1.99 10.07 3.92
N MET A 97 3.20 9.60 4.28
CA MET A 97 4.41 9.87 3.50
C MET A 97 4.28 9.44 2.03
N VAL A 98 3.76 8.25 1.75
CA VAL A 98 3.70 7.76 0.36
C VAL A 98 2.66 8.54 -0.43
N GLY A 99 1.41 8.58 0.03
CA GLY A 99 0.35 9.30 -0.70
C GLY A 99 0.65 10.79 -0.91
N ILE A 100 1.16 11.50 0.10
CA ILE A 100 1.50 12.93 -0.05
C ILE A 100 2.64 13.11 -1.06
N ASN A 101 3.67 12.26 -1.04
CA ASN A 101 4.74 12.31 -2.01
C ASN A 101 4.25 12.02 -3.42
N VAL A 102 3.37 11.03 -3.59
CA VAL A 102 2.73 10.71 -4.86
C VAL A 102 1.97 11.92 -5.40
N ALA A 103 1.18 12.60 -4.57
CA ALA A 103 0.43 13.77 -5.01
C ALA A 103 1.36 14.89 -5.53
N LEU A 104 2.47 15.13 -4.83
CA LEU A 104 3.46 16.15 -5.18
C LEU A 104 4.26 15.77 -6.43
N SER A 105 4.73 14.53 -6.52
CA SER A 105 5.56 14.05 -7.62
C SER A 105 4.77 13.91 -8.93
N LEU A 106 3.54 13.38 -8.86
CA LEU A 106 2.68 13.23 -10.05
C LEU A 106 2.00 14.52 -10.48
N LYS A 107 2.08 15.58 -9.66
CA LYS A 107 1.44 16.88 -9.88
C LYS A 107 -0.03 16.70 -10.26
N LEU A 108 -0.80 16.07 -9.37
CA LEU A 108 -2.20 15.72 -9.63
C LEU A 108 -2.96 16.94 -10.17
N GLN A 109 -3.78 16.69 -11.19
CA GLN A 109 -4.49 17.71 -11.94
C GLN A 109 -6.00 17.58 -11.73
N LEU A 110 -6.74 18.55 -12.27
CA LEU A 110 -8.19 18.51 -12.26
C LEU A 110 -8.71 17.22 -12.93
N GLY A 111 -9.37 16.38 -12.13
CA GLY A 111 -9.87 15.07 -12.53
C GLY A 111 -9.23 13.92 -11.74
N ASP A 112 -8.00 14.12 -11.25
CA ASP A 112 -7.34 13.18 -10.38
C ASP A 112 -7.89 13.25 -8.95
N ARG A 113 -7.73 12.14 -8.22
CA ARG A 113 -8.15 12.03 -6.82
C ARG A 113 -7.18 11.15 -6.06
N LEU A 114 -6.83 11.56 -4.84
CA LEU A 114 -6.11 10.73 -3.88
C LEU A 114 -6.92 10.63 -2.59
N VAL A 115 -7.16 9.42 -2.11
CA VAL A 115 -7.78 9.17 -0.81
C VAL A 115 -6.77 8.51 0.10
N LEU A 116 -6.34 9.22 1.14
CA LEU A 116 -5.50 8.70 2.21
C LEU A 116 -6.40 8.07 3.26
N THR A 117 -6.13 6.83 3.66
CA THR A 117 -6.99 6.13 4.62
C THR A 117 -6.24 5.49 5.75
N ASP A 118 -6.81 5.56 6.94
CA ASP A 118 -6.32 4.89 8.14
C ASP A 118 -7.46 4.76 9.16
N LEU A 119 -7.17 4.34 10.38
CA LEU A 119 -8.10 4.38 11.50
C LEU A 119 -8.50 5.83 11.82
N SER A 120 -9.71 6.01 12.39
CA SER A 120 -10.25 7.35 12.65
C SER A 120 -9.37 8.17 13.59
N GLU A 121 -8.71 7.52 14.53
CA GLU A 121 -7.76 8.12 15.47
C GLU A 121 -6.42 8.51 14.82
N VAL A 122 -6.10 7.99 13.63
CA VAL A 122 -4.88 8.33 12.87
C VAL A 122 -5.15 9.44 11.86
N CYS A 123 -6.40 9.64 11.42
CA CYS A 123 -6.74 10.71 10.48
C CYS A 123 -6.24 12.12 10.88
N PRO A 124 -6.24 12.55 12.16
CA PRO A 124 -5.66 13.84 12.55
C PRO A 124 -4.16 13.96 12.26
N LEU A 125 -3.38 12.87 12.38
CA LEU A 125 -1.97 12.85 11.99
C LEU A 125 -1.82 13.09 10.48
N LEU A 126 -2.63 12.38 9.68
CA LEU A 126 -2.64 12.51 8.22
C LEU A 126 -2.99 13.92 7.77
N GLU A 127 -4.05 14.51 8.35
CA GLU A 127 -4.48 15.87 8.06
C GLU A 127 -3.38 16.89 8.40
N GLY A 128 -2.78 16.78 9.58
CA GLY A 128 -1.67 17.64 10.00
C GLY A 128 -0.45 17.54 9.07
N ASN A 129 -0.07 16.33 8.67
CA ASN A 129 1.05 16.12 7.74
C ASN A 129 0.71 16.60 6.32
N LEU A 130 -0.54 16.45 5.88
CA LEU A 130 -1.01 16.97 4.60
C LEU A 130 -0.95 18.50 4.55
N GLU A 131 -1.43 19.18 5.60
CA GLU A 131 -1.35 20.65 5.72
C GLU A 131 0.10 21.14 5.81
N ALA A 132 0.96 20.38 6.48
CA ALA A 132 2.38 20.68 6.58
C ALA A 132 3.11 20.48 5.23
N GLY A 133 2.82 19.39 4.52
CA GLY A 133 3.57 18.94 3.34
C GLY A 133 3.05 19.43 1.99
N CYS A 134 1.76 19.73 1.89
CA CYS A 134 1.13 20.20 0.65
C CYS A 134 0.72 21.67 0.80
N LYS A 135 1.59 22.59 0.36
CA LYS A 135 1.34 24.05 0.44
C LYS A 135 0.48 24.60 -0.69
N ASP A 136 0.32 23.86 -1.78
CA ASP A 136 -0.57 24.25 -2.89
C ASP A 136 -2.02 23.90 -2.55
N PRO A 137 -2.92 24.89 -2.35
CA PRO A 137 -4.32 24.63 -2.05
C PRO A 137 -5.03 23.83 -3.15
N ASN A 138 -4.68 24.07 -4.42
CA ASN A 138 -5.34 23.39 -5.54
C ASN A 138 -5.02 21.89 -5.53
N LEU A 139 -3.78 21.53 -5.19
CA LEU A 139 -3.38 20.14 -5.04
C LEU A 139 -4.04 19.51 -3.81
N ARG A 140 -4.10 20.24 -2.69
CA ARG A 140 -4.72 19.76 -1.46
C ARG A 140 -6.21 19.47 -1.65
N ASP A 141 -6.92 20.23 -2.47
CA ASP A 141 -8.33 20.00 -2.80
C ASP A 141 -8.58 18.70 -3.59
N LEU A 142 -7.52 18.05 -4.10
CA LEU A 142 -7.59 16.75 -4.78
C LEU A 142 -7.31 15.56 -3.83
N ILE A 143 -6.92 15.84 -2.58
CA ILE A 143 -6.50 14.84 -1.59
C ILE A 143 -7.52 14.81 -0.45
N TYR A 144 -8.03 13.63 -0.15
CA TYR A 144 -9.03 13.41 0.90
C TYR A 144 -8.46 12.49 1.97
N VAL A 145 -8.61 12.86 3.23
CA VAL A 145 -8.35 11.96 4.36
C VAL A 145 -9.67 11.33 4.79
N ARG A 146 -9.72 10.00 4.87
CA ARG A 146 -10.94 9.27 5.27
C ARG A 146 -10.64 8.08 6.19
N PRO A 147 -11.48 7.83 7.20
CA PRO A 147 -11.35 6.63 8.01
C PRO A 147 -11.68 5.37 7.20
N LEU A 148 -10.81 4.37 7.25
CA LEU A 148 -11.00 3.03 6.72
C LEU A 148 -10.29 2.00 7.61
N ALA A 149 -11.01 1.50 8.62
CA ALA A 149 -10.66 0.25 9.29
C ALA A 149 -10.80 -0.93 8.31
N TRP A 150 -9.76 -1.74 8.17
CA TRP A 150 -9.78 -2.88 7.23
C TRP A 150 -10.88 -3.88 7.59
N GLY A 151 -11.50 -4.46 6.56
CA GLY A 151 -12.65 -5.37 6.68
C GLY A 151 -13.98 -4.67 6.93
N ASN A 152 -13.98 -3.35 7.19
CA ASN A 152 -15.20 -2.58 7.40
C ASN A 152 -15.81 -2.15 6.05
N SER A 153 -16.83 -2.90 5.61
CA SER A 153 -17.53 -2.63 4.36
C SER A 153 -18.34 -1.32 4.37
N GLU A 154 -18.76 -0.82 5.54
CA GLU A 154 -19.44 0.47 5.65
C GLU A 154 -18.48 1.62 5.31
N HIS A 155 -17.26 1.59 5.84
CA HIS A 155 -16.23 2.58 5.54
C HIS A 155 -15.88 2.59 4.04
N ALA A 156 -15.64 1.41 3.46
CA ALA A 156 -15.38 1.29 2.02
C ALA A 156 -16.55 1.82 1.17
N ASN A 157 -17.79 1.52 1.56
CA ASN A 157 -18.99 2.01 0.87
C ASN A 157 -19.20 3.53 1.00
N ARG A 158 -18.82 4.12 2.13
CA ARG A 158 -18.88 5.58 2.32
C ARG A 158 -17.92 6.29 1.38
N ILE A 159 -16.66 5.85 1.35
CA ILE A 159 -15.65 6.37 0.42
C ILE A 159 -16.10 6.19 -1.03
N ARG A 160 -16.68 5.04 -1.39
CA ARG A 160 -17.29 4.85 -2.71
C ARG A 160 -18.37 5.89 -2.99
N SER A 161 -19.29 6.07 -2.05
CA SER A 161 -20.42 6.98 -2.26
C SER A 161 -19.93 8.40 -2.52
N GLU A 162 -18.89 8.83 -1.82
CA GLU A 162 -18.22 10.13 -2.08
C GLU A 162 -17.52 10.17 -3.44
N LEU A 163 -16.79 9.11 -3.80
CA LEU A 163 -16.09 9.01 -5.09
C LEU A 163 -17.06 8.91 -6.29
N VAL A 164 -18.29 8.46 -6.09
CA VAL A 164 -19.34 8.32 -7.12
C VAL A 164 -20.27 9.54 -7.16
N ALA A 165 -20.53 10.19 -6.02
CA ALA A 165 -21.42 11.35 -5.92
C ALA A 165 -20.83 12.65 -6.49
N ASP A 166 -19.58 12.65 -6.98
CA ASP A 166 -19.04 13.72 -7.81
C ASP A 166 -19.76 13.68 -9.19
N GLN A 167 -20.99 14.24 -9.22
CA GLN A 167 -22.02 14.16 -10.27
C GLN A 167 -21.66 14.84 -11.61
N ARG A 168 -20.39 15.18 -11.85
CA ARG A 168 -19.94 15.61 -13.17
C ARG A 168 -19.67 14.35 -14.02
N SER A 169 -20.76 13.79 -14.54
CA SER A 169 -20.87 12.78 -15.61
C SER A 169 -19.59 11.99 -15.94
N HIS A 170 -19.60 10.68 -15.64
CA HIS A 170 -18.51 9.70 -15.83
C HIS A 170 -17.36 9.81 -14.82
N CYS A 171 -17.65 9.58 -13.53
CA CYS A 171 -16.59 9.39 -12.56
C CYS A 171 -15.79 8.12 -12.91
N PRO A 172 -14.48 8.22 -13.25
CA PRO A 172 -13.70 7.04 -13.58
C PRO A 172 -13.54 6.16 -12.32
N PRO A 173 -13.47 4.83 -12.47
CA PRO A 173 -13.24 3.93 -11.34
C PRO A 173 -11.83 4.10 -10.77
N LEU A 174 -11.56 3.49 -9.60
CA LEU A 174 -10.22 3.46 -9.03
C LEU A 174 -9.22 2.88 -10.03
N THR A 175 -8.04 3.50 -10.11
CA THR A 175 -6.95 3.03 -10.97
C THR A 175 -5.83 2.40 -10.16
N HIS A 176 -5.58 2.86 -8.93
CA HIS A 176 -4.51 2.33 -8.09
C HIS A 176 -4.93 2.19 -6.64
N ILE A 177 -4.42 1.14 -5.99
CA ILE A 177 -4.43 0.98 -4.54
C ILE A 177 -2.98 0.94 -4.08
N LEU A 178 -2.59 1.78 -3.12
CA LEU A 178 -1.27 1.77 -2.52
C LEU A 178 -1.33 1.12 -1.14
N CYS A 179 -0.40 0.21 -0.87
CA CYS A 179 -0.23 -0.45 0.42
C CYS A 179 1.24 -0.37 0.81
N SER A 180 1.53 0.33 1.91
CA SER A 180 2.90 0.46 2.41
C SER A 180 3.06 -0.28 3.73
N ASP A 181 3.65 -1.47 3.67
CA ASP A 181 4.05 -2.24 4.83
C ASP A 181 2.91 -2.72 5.74
N LEU A 182 1.83 -3.22 5.12
CA LEU A 182 0.58 -3.54 5.82
C LEU A 182 0.45 -5.01 6.29
N VAL A 183 1.43 -5.85 5.95
CA VAL A 183 1.42 -7.29 6.26
C VAL A 183 2.32 -7.53 7.48
N TYR A 184 1.77 -7.39 8.69
CA TYR A 184 2.57 -7.45 9.93
C TYR A 184 1.89 -8.13 11.14
N PHE A 185 0.57 -7.98 11.34
CA PHE A 185 -0.16 -8.66 12.41
C PHE A 185 -1.11 -9.74 11.84
N PRO A 186 -1.03 -11.00 12.31
CA PRO A 186 -1.89 -12.09 11.86
C PRO A 186 -3.39 -11.76 11.88
N GLU A 187 -3.83 -11.04 12.91
CA GLU A 187 -5.23 -10.65 13.12
C GLU A 187 -5.75 -9.65 12.07
N LEU A 188 -4.83 -8.94 11.39
CA LEU A 188 -5.16 -7.93 10.38
C LEU A 188 -5.08 -8.46 8.95
N LEU A 189 -4.57 -9.69 8.74
CA LEU A 189 -4.35 -10.24 7.40
C LEU A 189 -5.66 -10.47 6.63
N ALA A 190 -6.67 -11.08 7.28
CA ALA A 190 -7.96 -11.33 6.64
C ALA A 190 -8.74 -10.03 6.40
N PRO A 191 -8.84 -9.09 7.37
CA PRO A 191 -9.47 -7.80 7.12
C PRO A 191 -8.81 -7.00 5.99
N LEU A 192 -7.47 -7.03 5.89
CA LEU A 192 -6.75 -6.40 4.78
C LEU A 192 -7.10 -7.05 3.44
N LEU A 193 -7.04 -8.38 3.37
CA LEU A 193 -7.40 -9.13 2.15
C LEU A 193 -8.85 -8.85 1.73
N ARG A 194 -9.80 -8.83 2.68
CA ARG A 194 -11.21 -8.48 2.43
C ARG A 194 -11.34 -7.08 1.84
N THR A 195 -10.65 -6.10 2.41
CA THR A 195 -10.64 -4.71 1.92
C THR A 195 -10.13 -4.63 0.48
N LEU A 196 -9.03 -5.32 0.17
CA LEU A 196 -8.48 -5.38 -1.18
C LEU A 196 -9.46 -6.04 -2.14
N ILE A 197 -10.13 -7.12 -1.72
CA ILE A 197 -11.16 -7.78 -2.52
C ILE A 197 -12.33 -6.82 -2.80
N ASP A 198 -12.83 -6.12 -1.79
CA ASP A 198 -13.97 -5.21 -1.92
C ASP A 198 -13.63 -4.02 -2.85
N LEU A 199 -12.47 -3.39 -2.65
CA LEU A 199 -12.02 -2.25 -3.46
C LEU A 199 -11.65 -2.62 -4.90
N THR A 200 -11.27 -3.88 -5.15
CA THR A 200 -11.00 -4.39 -6.50
C THR A 200 -12.23 -4.99 -7.20
N SER A 201 -13.37 -5.05 -6.51
CA SER A 201 -14.62 -5.54 -7.08
C SER A 201 -15.36 -4.48 -7.89
N ARG A 202 -16.28 -4.88 -8.76
CA ARG A 202 -17.14 -3.94 -9.49
C ARG A 202 -18.22 -3.35 -8.56
N PRO A 203 -18.62 -2.09 -8.75
CA PRO A 203 -18.16 -1.12 -9.76
C PRO A 203 -16.95 -0.27 -9.30
N PHE A 204 -16.27 -0.62 -8.20
CA PHE A 204 -15.22 0.20 -7.58
C PHE A 204 -13.97 0.33 -8.46
N ALA A 205 -13.58 -0.77 -9.11
CA ALA A 205 -12.31 -0.89 -9.79
C ALA A 205 -12.40 -0.81 -11.31
N SER A 206 -11.39 -0.15 -11.91
CA SER A 206 -11.09 -0.30 -13.32
C SER A 206 -10.73 -1.76 -13.62
N PRO A 207 -11.04 -2.31 -14.81
CA PRO A 207 -10.50 -3.60 -15.23
C PRO A 207 -8.96 -3.64 -15.27
N GLN A 208 -8.30 -2.47 -15.26
CA GLN A 208 -6.84 -2.35 -15.21
C GLN A 208 -6.33 -1.81 -13.86
N LEU A 209 -7.13 -1.89 -12.78
CA LEU A 209 -6.68 -1.44 -11.47
C LEU A 209 -5.44 -2.22 -11.02
N GLU A 210 -4.44 -1.50 -10.55
CA GLU A 210 -3.20 -2.05 -9.99
C GLU A 210 -3.16 -1.84 -8.48
N VAL A 211 -2.79 -2.89 -7.75
CA VAL A 211 -2.50 -2.82 -6.32
C VAL A 211 -0.99 -2.85 -6.16
N LEU A 212 -0.42 -1.77 -5.64
CA LEU A 212 1.01 -1.66 -5.38
C LEU A 212 1.24 -1.92 -3.89
N ILE A 213 2.00 -2.97 -3.58
CA ILE A 213 2.27 -3.37 -2.21
C ILE A 213 3.77 -3.33 -1.97
N SER A 214 4.25 -2.39 -1.16
CA SER A 214 5.59 -2.49 -0.60
C SER A 214 5.56 -3.25 0.72
N TYR A 215 6.58 -4.07 0.93
CA TYR A 215 6.57 -5.05 2.01
C TYR A 215 7.98 -5.35 2.49
N LYS A 216 8.18 -5.34 3.81
CA LYS A 216 9.40 -5.82 4.46
C LYS A 216 9.10 -7.07 5.26
N ILE A 217 9.81 -8.16 4.97
CA ILE A 217 9.69 -9.39 5.77
C ILE A 217 10.20 -9.13 7.18
N ARG A 218 9.37 -9.37 8.19
CA ARG A 218 9.76 -9.33 9.62
C ARG A 218 9.59 -10.70 10.26
N SER A 219 8.53 -11.41 9.91
CA SER A 219 8.24 -12.75 10.42
C SER A 219 7.53 -13.56 9.36
N LEU A 220 8.33 -14.22 8.51
CA LEU A 220 7.84 -15.03 7.41
C LEU A 220 6.72 -16.01 7.83
N PRO A 221 6.80 -16.75 8.95
CA PRO A 221 5.71 -17.65 9.37
C PRO A 221 4.39 -16.94 9.69
N LYS A 222 4.44 -15.69 10.18
CA LYS A 222 3.23 -14.90 10.47
C LYS A 222 2.64 -14.27 9.21
N GLU A 223 3.48 -13.96 8.23
CA GLU A 223 3.12 -13.18 7.04
C GLU A 223 2.72 -14.08 5.85
N THR A 224 3.28 -15.29 5.76
CA THR A 224 3.02 -16.26 4.66
C THR A 224 1.53 -16.57 4.46
N PRO A 225 0.68 -16.74 5.51
CA PRO A 225 -0.75 -16.99 5.31
C PRO A 225 -1.46 -15.91 4.49
N PHE A 226 -1.04 -14.64 4.61
CA PHE A 226 -1.59 -13.57 3.78
C PHE A 226 -1.25 -13.79 2.31
N TRP A 227 0.01 -14.06 1.99
CA TRP A 227 0.46 -14.23 0.61
C TRP A 227 -0.13 -15.48 -0.06
N ALA A 228 -0.23 -16.58 0.69
CA ALA A 228 -0.87 -17.81 0.24
C ALA A 228 -2.35 -17.60 -0.11
N ALA A 229 -3.08 -16.81 0.69
CA ALA A 229 -4.46 -16.46 0.39
C ALA A 229 -4.54 -15.42 -0.74
N PHE A 230 -3.71 -14.38 -0.69
CA PHE A 230 -3.67 -13.29 -1.66
C PHE A 230 -3.44 -13.79 -3.08
N GLY A 231 -2.52 -14.73 -3.30
CA GLY A 231 -2.23 -15.30 -4.61
C GLY A 231 -3.40 -16.07 -5.24
N LEU A 232 -4.34 -16.57 -4.43
CA LEU A 232 -5.58 -17.14 -4.95
C LEU A 232 -6.45 -16.07 -5.62
N TRP A 233 -6.51 -14.87 -5.05
CA TRP A 233 -7.41 -13.80 -5.51
C TRP A 233 -6.75 -12.87 -6.54
N PHE A 234 -5.43 -12.71 -6.48
CA PHE A 234 -4.65 -11.76 -7.25
C PHE A 234 -3.49 -12.46 -7.98
N THR A 235 -3.18 -12.00 -9.19
CA THR A 235 -1.86 -12.23 -9.79
C THR A 235 -0.95 -11.10 -9.37
N TYR A 236 0.33 -11.39 -9.11
CA TYR A 236 1.30 -10.37 -8.71
C TYR A 236 2.72 -10.78 -9.07
N GLU A 237 3.56 -9.78 -9.30
CA GLU A 237 4.97 -9.97 -9.65
C GLU A 237 5.85 -8.96 -8.90
N PRO A 238 7.10 -9.33 -8.55
CA PRO A 238 8.03 -8.40 -7.92
C PRO A 238 8.55 -7.38 -8.93
N VAL A 239 8.75 -6.15 -8.48
CA VAL A 239 9.43 -5.13 -9.26
C VAL A 239 10.93 -5.43 -9.34
N LEU A 240 11.46 -5.37 -10.55
CA LEU A 240 12.89 -5.42 -10.84
C LEU A 240 13.44 -4.01 -11.09
N VAL A 241 14.73 -3.82 -10.82
CA VAL A 241 15.46 -2.58 -11.08
C VAL A 241 16.75 -2.89 -11.85
N ARG A 242 17.16 -1.95 -12.68
CA ARG A 242 18.52 -1.84 -13.22
C ARG A 242 18.95 -0.38 -13.29
N GLU A 243 20.23 -0.16 -13.43
CA GLU A 243 20.83 1.18 -13.34
C GLU A 243 21.53 1.56 -14.65
N HIS A 244 21.46 2.84 -15.01
CA HIS A 244 22.35 3.43 -16.00
C HIS A 244 23.74 3.61 -15.38
N LEU A 245 24.72 2.92 -15.94
CA LEU A 245 26.10 2.98 -15.48
C LEU A 245 26.82 4.20 -16.08
N PRO A 246 27.90 4.69 -15.45
CA PRO A 246 28.63 5.89 -15.91
C PRO A 246 29.19 5.79 -17.33
N ASP A 247 29.42 4.57 -17.81
CA ASP A 247 29.89 4.26 -19.16
C ASP A 247 28.75 4.14 -20.19
N SER A 248 27.53 4.57 -19.83
CA SER A 248 26.30 4.44 -20.62
C SER A 248 25.82 2.99 -20.87
N SER A 249 26.41 2.00 -20.20
CA SER A 249 25.90 0.63 -20.18
C SER A 249 24.79 0.45 -19.13
N LEU A 250 24.11 -0.70 -19.16
CA LEU A 250 23.02 -1.03 -18.23
C LEU A 250 23.44 -2.19 -17.34
N SER A 251 23.15 -2.07 -16.03
CA SER A 251 23.33 -3.21 -15.12
C SER A 251 22.39 -4.37 -15.47
N SER A 252 22.69 -5.55 -14.95
CA SER A 252 21.73 -6.66 -14.92
C SER A 252 20.48 -6.26 -14.14
N TRP A 253 19.36 -6.89 -14.50
CA TRP A 253 18.14 -6.79 -13.72
C TRP A 253 18.33 -7.50 -12.40
N ARG A 254 17.89 -6.86 -11.33
CA ARG A 254 17.84 -7.45 -9.99
C ARG A 254 16.50 -7.10 -9.34
N ARG A 255 16.05 -7.92 -8.39
CA ARG A 255 14.85 -7.60 -7.60
C ARG A 255 15.05 -6.30 -6.84
N PHE A 256 14.13 -5.36 -7.00
CA PHE A 256 14.16 -4.14 -6.20
C PHE A 256 13.83 -4.44 -4.74
N GLY A 257 14.60 -3.86 -3.81
CA GLY A 257 14.50 -4.19 -2.40
C GLY A 257 15.48 -5.27 -1.92
N SER A 258 16.20 -5.96 -2.82
CA SER A 258 17.16 -7.03 -2.45
C SER A 258 18.42 -6.53 -1.75
N ALA A 259 18.88 -5.32 -2.09
CA ALA A 259 20.12 -4.74 -1.58
C ALA A 259 19.99 -4.06 -0.20
N PHE A 260 18.78 -4.01 0.36
CA PHE A 260 18.53 -3.35 1.63
C PHE A 260 18.51 -4.34 2.80
N GLU A 261 18.68 -3.82 4.02
CA GLU A 261 18.66 -4.63 5.23
C GLU A 261 17.24 -5.17 5.50
N GLY A 262 17.14 -6.51 5.53
CA GLY A 262 15.88 -7.23 5.55
C GLY A 262 15.27 -7.28 4.15
N PRO A 263 14.92 -8.47 3.63
CA PRO A 263 14.40 -8.59 2.27
C PRO A 263 13.08 -7.80 2.13
N MET A 264 13.12 -6.77 1.28
CA MET A 264 11.96 -5.95 0.95
C MET A 264 11.51 -6.18 -0.48
N PHE A 265 10.22 -6.02 -0.74
CA PHE A 265 9.59 -6.23 -2.03
C PHE A 265 8.72 -5.02 -2.37
N ILE A 266 8.57 -4.78 -3.67
CA ILE A 266 7.40 -4.09 -4.21
C ILE A 266 6.73 -5.08 -5.14
N PHE A 267 5.44 -5.32 -4.90
CA PHE A 267 4.59 -6.14 -5.75
C PHE A 267 3.61 -5.27 -6.50
N ILE A 268 3.43 -5.59 -7.79
CA ILE A 268 2.33 -5.06 -8.59
C ILE A 268 1.35 -6.20 -8.78
N ALA A 269 0.15 -6.02 -8.26
CA ALA A 269 -0.88 -7.02 -8.27
C ALA A 269 -2.11 -6.57 -9.05
N ARG A 270 -2.80 -7.53 -9.66
CA ARG A 270 -4.09 -7.32 -10.33
C ARG A 270 -5.07 -8.39 -9.90
N ARG A 271 -6.33 -8.00 -9.78
CA ARG A 271 -7.42 -8.92 -9.46
C ARG A 271 -7.52 -9.98 -10.58
N ARG A 272 -7.54 -11.26 -10.22
CA ARG A 272 -7.80 -12.34 -11.18
C ARG A 272 -9.22 -12.16 -11.76
N PRO A 273 -9.41 -12.13 -13.09
CA PRO A 273 -10.73 -11.95 -13.68
C PRO A 273 -11.76 -12.97 -13.18
N GLU A 274 -11.35 -14.23 -13.07
CA GLU A 274 -12.18 -15.35 -12.58
C GLU A 274 -12.57 -15.17 -11.11
N SER A 275 -11.76 -14.50 -10.29
CA SER A 275 -12.03 -14.33 -8.87
C SER A 275 -13.06 -13.26 -8.54
N LEU A 276 -13.56 -12.54 -9.55
CA LEU A 276 -14.68 -11.60 -9.40
C LEU A 276 -16.03 -12.32 -9.22
N GLU A 277 -16.13 -13.57 -9.62
CA GLU A 277 -17.37 -14.37 -9.55
C GLU A 277 -17.36 -15.36 -8.37
N TRP A 278 -16.25 -15.43 -7.63
CA TRP A 278 -16.10 -16.36 -6.52
C TRP A 278 -16.87 -15.91 -5.28
N ILE A 279 -17.24 -16.89 -4.46
CA ILE A 279 -17.85 -16.65 -3.16
C ILE A 279 -16.76 -16.13 -2.23
N ILE A 280 -17.00 -14.97 -1.60
CA ILE A 280 -16.12 -14.42 -0.57
C ILE A 280 -16.67 -14.88 0.79
N PRO A 281 -15.93 -15.69 1.57
CA PRO A 281 -16.39 -16.14 2.89
C PRO A 281 -16.68 -14.96 3.83
N SER A 282 -17.73 -15.09 4.65
CA SER A 282 -18.02 -14.10 5.70
C SER A 282 -16.99 -14.17 6.83
N GLU A 283 -16.52 -15.36 7.15
CA GLU A 283 -15.54 -15.59 8.21
C GLU A 283 -14.11 -15.31 7.73
N ASP A 284 -13.35 -14.60 8.55
CA ASP A 284 -11.97 -14.21 8.26
C ASP A 284 -11.01 -15.40 8.21
N ASN A 285 -11.22 -16.40 9.06
CA ASN A 285 -10.45 -17.64 9.04
C ASN A 285 -10.66 -18.42 7.74
N ASP A 286 -11.90 -18.49 7.25
CA ASP A 286 -12.23 -19.17 5.99
C ASP A 286 -11.64 -18.43 4.79
N LEU A 287 -11.67 -17.09 4.82
CA LEU A 287 -11.07 -16.27 3.77
C LEU A 287 -9.55 -16.49 3.67
N LEU A 288 -8.83 -16.49 4.80
CA LEU A 288 -7.39 -16.76 4.82
C LEU A 288 -7.06 -18.23 4.50
N ALA A 289 -7.94 -19.17 4.82
CA ALA A 289 -7.77 -20.57 4.47
C ALA A 289 -8.10 -20.87 2.98
N GLY A 290 -8.50 -19.87 2.19
CA GLY A 290 -8.74 -20.00 0.75
C GLY A 290 -10.09 -20.62 0.38
N PHE A 291 -11.06 -20.64 1.29
CA PHE A 291 -12.42 -21.06 0.96
C PHE A 291 -13.06 -20.11 -0.05
N GLY A 292 -13.90 -20.65 -0.92
CA GLY A 292 -14.57 -19.89 -1.98
C GLY A 292 -13.70 -19.67 -3.22
N ALA A 293 -12.38 -19.71 -3.09
CA ALA A 293 -11.46 -19.61 -4.21
C ALA A 293 -11.71 -20.75 -5.23
N TYR A 294 -11.62 -20.41 -6.52
CA TYR A 294 -12.00 -21.30 -7.63
C TYR A 294 -13.44 -21.85 -7.54
N GLY A 295 -14.35 -21.12 -6.88
CA GLY A 295 -15.76 -21.49 -6.76
C GLY A 295 -16.05 -22.69 -5.86
N THR A 296 -15.13 -23.10 -4.98
CA THR A 296 -15.30 -24.27 -4.11
C THR A 296 -15.04 -23.97 -2.64
N MET A 297 -15.81 -24.59 -1.75
CA MET A 297 -15.72 -24.43 -0.30
C MET A 297 -14.77 -25.45 0.33
N HIS A 298 -13.55 -25.52 -0.18
CA HIS A 298 -12.45 -26.32 0.39
C HIS A 298 -11.22 -25.44 0.58
N PRO A 299 -10.38 -25.70 1.61
CA PRO A 299 -9.15 -24.95 1.83
C PRO A 299 -8.20 -25.01 0.63
N LYS A 300 -7.55 -23.88 0.32
CA LYS A 300 -6.57 -23.76 -0.76
C LYS A 300 -5.50 -22.75 -0.39
N VAL A 301 -4.35 -22.88 -1.03
CA VAL A 301 -3.23 -21.94 -0.95
C VAL A 301 -2.62 -21.77 -2.33
N ASP A 302 -2.02 -20.61 -2.56
CA ASP A 302 -1.21 -20.31 -3.74
C ASP A 302 0.28 -20.28 -3.33
N ASP A 303 1.18 -20.73 -4.20
CA ASP A 303 2.62 -20.88 -3.93
C ASP A 303 3.48 -19.79 -4.62
N THR A 304 2.86 -18.75 -5.18
CA THR A 304 3.57 -17.69 -5.93
C THR A 304 4.63 -17.00 -5.06
N PHE A 305 4.33 -16.76 -3.78
CA PHE A 305 5.26 -16.06 -2.90
C PHE A 305 6.48 -16.90 -2.56
N GLU A 306 6.29 -18.19 -2.27
CA GLU A 306 7.35 -19.16 -2.04
C GLU A 306 8.26 -19.24 -3.27
N ASN A 307 7.68 -19.32 -4.47
CA ASN A 307 8.43 -19.33 -5.72
C ASN A 307 9.28 -18.05 -5.89
N ILE A 308 8.74 -16.88 -5.58
CA ILE A 308 9.47 -15.59 -5.61
C ILE A 308 10.62 -15.57 -4.59
N LEU A 309 10.41 -16.12 -3.39
CA LEU A 309 11.44 -16.24 -2.36
C LEU A 309 12.58 -17.16 -2.80
N PHE A 310 12.26 -18.32 -3.39
CA PHE A 310 13.26 -19.25 -3.92
C PHE A 310 14.09 -18.64 -5.05
N MET A 311 13.45 -17.95 -5.99
CA MET A 311 14.17 -17.25 -7.07
C MET A 311 15.10 -16.17 -6.51
N SER A 312 14.71 -15.49 -5.44
CA SER A 312 15.51 -14.45 -4.79
C SER A 312 16.76 -14.99 -4.07
N LEU A 313 16.81 -16.29 -3.74
CA LEU A 313 17.97 -16.93 -3.11
C LEU A 313 19.04 -17.32 -4.15
N GLY A 314 18.63 -17.63 -5.39
CA GLY A 314 19.55 -17.99 -6.48
C GLY A 314 20.46 -16.84 -6.94
N ASP A 315 20.01 -15.59 -6.77
CA ASP A 315 20.78 -14.38 -7.11
C ASP A 315 21.92 -14.05 -6.11
N THR A 316 22.04 -14.80 -5.01
CA THR A 316 23.10 -14.59 -3.99
C THR A 316 24.33 -15.49 -4.19
N THR A 317 24.35 -16.29 -5.25
CA THR A 317 25.44 -17.20 -5.58
C THR A 317 26.03 -16.92 -6.97
N GLU A 318 26.57 -15.73 -7.19
CA GLU A 318 27.57 -15.45 -8.24
C GLU A 318 28.64 -14.47 -7.71
#